data_AF-K1SCR5-F1
#
_entry.id   AF-K1SCR5-F1
#
_cell.length_a   1.000
_cell.length_b   1.000
_cell.length_c   1.000
_cell.angle_alpha   90.00
_cell.angle_beta   90.00
_cell.angle_gamma   90.00
#
_symmetry.space_group_name_H-M   'P 1'
#
loop_
_entity.id
_entity.type
_entity.pdbx_description
1 polymer ?
#
loop_
_entity_poly.entity_id
_entity_poly.type
_entity_poly.pdbx_seq_one_letter_code
_entity_poly.pdbx_strand_id
1 'polypeptide(L)' 'MLRRTERILENIPVGSLGLISLTGCEELGKKVDDYLVKWRHESGNAFRDDIAFSGYEKDSYLLDARVPRFGSGEAKGV' A
#
# COMPACT_ATOMS: atom_id res chain seq x y z
N MET A 1 -6.43 36.87 -3.02
CA MET A 1 -6.70 35.72 -3.90
C MET A 1 -5.49 35.51 -4.81
N LEU A 2 -4.59 34.61 -4.43
CA LEU A 2 -3.54 34.11 -5.32
C LEU A 2 -3.73 32.60 -5.42
N ARG A 3 -3.70 32.10 -6.65
CA ARG A 3 -4.08 30.74 -7.07
C ARG A 3 -3.29 29.70 -6.29
N ARG A 4 -4.01 28.90 -5.51
CA ARG A 4 -3.51 27.66 -4.90
C ARG A 4 -2.96 26.82 -6.05
N THR A 5 -1.67 26.53 -6.02
CA THR A 5 -0.95 25.77 -7.04
C THR A 5 -1.58 24.39 -7.22
N GLU A 6 -2.56 24.29 -8.12
CA GLU A 6 -3.31 23.09 -8.52
C GLU A 6 -2.45 21.99 -9.18
N ARG A 7 -1.11 22.09 -9.14
CA ARG A 7 -0.22 21.27 -9.99
C ARG A 7 0.70 20.28 -9.27
N ILE A 8 0.64 20.12 -7.94
CA ILE A 8 1.53 19.18 -7.22
C ILE A 8 0.78 18.47 -6.07
N LEU A 9 -0.49 18.09 -6.28
CA LEU A 9 -1.26 17.35 -5.27
C LEU A 9 -1.69 15.95 -5.74
N GLU A 10 -1.41 15.55 -7.00
CA GLU A 10 -2.04 14.35 -7.55
C GLU A 10 -1.46 13.02 -7.04
N ASN A 11 -0.29 13.01 -6.39
CA ASN A 11 0.36 11.77 -5.93
C ASN A 11 0.76 11.78 -4.45
N ILE A 12 0.23 12.73 -3.65
CA ILE A 12 0.46 12.68 -2.20
C ILE A 12 -0.39 11.55 -1.62
N PRO A 13 0.19 10.58 -0.90
CA PRO A 13 -0.55 9.51 -0.27
C PRO A 13 -1.49 10.10 0.78
N VAL A 14 -2.79 9.90 0.62
CA VAL A 14 -3.79 10.34 1.61
C VAL A 14 -3.86 9.42 2.84
N GLY A 15 -3.09 8.32 2.84
CA GLY A 15 -3.03 7.34 3.92
C GLY A 15 -2.01 6.23 3.65
N SER A 16 -1.79 5.40 4.67
CA SER A 16 -0.89 4.24 4.58
C SER A 16 -1.47 3.14 3.71
N LEU A 17 -0.64 2.55 2.85
CA LEU A 17 -1.00 1.35 2.10
C LEU A 17 -0.70 0.09 2.93
N GLY A 18 -1.61 -0.88 2.85
CA GLY A 18 -1.44 -2.24 3.33
C GLY A 18 -2.08 -3.23 2.35
N LEU A 19 -1.51 -4.42 2.25
CA LEU A 19 -1.90 -5.49 1.36
C LEU A 19 -2.24 -6.74 2.19
N ILE A 20 -3.37 -7.37 1.92
CA ILE A 20 -3.76 -8.64 2.53
C ILE A 20 -3.80 -9.67 1.41
N SER A 21 -3.05 -10.77 1.57
CA SER A 21 -3.14 -11.92 0.68
C SER A 21 -4.06 -12.98 1.28
N LEU A 22 -4.98 -13.50 0.48
CA LEU A 22 -5.85 -14.61 0.89
C LEU A 22 -5.07 -15.92 0.89
N THR A 23 -5.48 -16.85 1.76
CA THR A 23 -4.93 -18.20 1.78
C THR A 23 -5.14 -18.89 0.42
N GLY A 24 -4.07 -19.43 -0.17
CA GLY A 24 -4.04 -19.98 -1.52
C GLY A 24 -3.66 -18.97 -2.62
N CYS A 25 -3.49 -17.69 -2.30
CA CYS A 25 -3.02 -16.66 -3.21
C CYS A 25 -1.70 -16.03 -2.74
N GLU A 26 -0.96 -16.67 -1.83
CA GLU A 26 0.25 -16.14 -1.20
C GLU A 26 1.31 -15.77 -2.24
N GLU A 27 1.53 -16.62 -3.24
CA GLU A 27 2.51 -16.35 -4.30
C GLU A 27 2.13 -15.12 -5.13
N LEU A 28 0.84 -14.96 -5.46
CA LEU A 28 0.35 -13.79 -6.18
C LEU A 28 0.47 -12.53 -5.31
N GLY A 29 0.06 -12.62 -4.04
CA GLY A 29 0.20 -11.53 -3.07
C GLY A 29 1.65 -11.08 -2.94
N LYS A 30 2.59 -12.03 -2.89
CA LYS A 30 4.03 -11.72 -2.87
C LYS A 30 4.48 -11.01 -4.14
N LYS A 31 4.07 -11.46 -5.33
CA LYS A 31 4.42 -10.78 -6.60
C LYS A 31 3.91 -9.34 -6.65
N VAL A 32 2.70 -9.09 -6.13
CA VAL A 32 2.13 -7.74 -6.03
C VAL A 32 2.91 -6.90 -5.02
N ASP A 33 3.25 -7.47 -3.87
CA ASP A 33 4.06 -6.80 -2.84
C ASP A 33 5.43 -6.39 -3.38
N ASP A 34 6.17 -7.33 -3.99
CA ASP A 34 7.48 -7.11 -4.59
C ASP A 34 7.42 -5.97 -5.64
N TYR A 35 6.36 -5.96 -6.46
CA TYR A 35 6.13 -4.89 -7.44
C TYR A 35 5.90 -3.53 -6.76
N LEU A 36 5.05 -3.46 -5.73
CA LEU A 36 4.74 -2.22 -5.01
C LEU A 36 5.97 -1.65 -4.30
N VAL A 37 6.76 -2.51 -3.66
CA VAL A 37 8.03 -2.16 -3.02
C VAL A 37 8.96 -1.54 -4.06
N LYS A 38 9.23 -2.26 -5.16
CA LYS A 38 10.08 -1.76 -6.25
C LYS A 38 9.58 -0.43 -6.81
N TRP A 39 8.30 -0.35 -7.16
CA TRP A 39 7.72 0.84 -7.76
C TRP A 39 7.81 2.07 -6.84
N ARG A 40 7.58 1.91 -5.53
CA ARG A 40 7.66 3.01 -4.57
C ARG A 40 9.08 3.42 -4.22
N HIS A 41 10.04 2.48 -4.20
CA HIS A 41 11.46 2.83 -4.09
C HIS A 41 11.94 3.64 -5.31
N GLU A 42 11.50 3.27 -6.52
CA GLU A 42 11.88 3.96 -7.76
C GLU A 42 11.18 5.32 -7.89
N SER A 43 9.93 5.44 -7.46
CA SER A 43 9.11 6.66 -7.58
C SER A 43 9.29 7.66 -6.42
N GLY A 44 9.82 7.22 -5.27
CA GLY A 44 9.89 8.00 -4.03
C GLY A 44 10.93 9.13 -4.00
N ASN A 45 11.86 9.18 -4.95
CA ASN A 45 12.95 10.18 -4.97
C ASN A 45 12.47 11.65 -5.08
N ALA A 46 11.23 11.90 -5.51
CA ALA A 46 10.72 13.25 -5.67
C ALA A 46 10.25 13.91 -4.35
N PHE A 47 9.97 13.14 -3.29
CA PHE A 47 9.29 13.66 -2.08
C PHE A 47 9.74 13.00 -0.76
N ARG A 48 10.93 12.37 -0.75
CA ARG A 48 11.46 11.58 0.38
C ARG A 48 11.59 12.35 1.70
N ASP A 49 11.82 13.66 1.65
CA ASP A 49 12.05 14.50 2.85
C ASP A 49 10.76 15.14 3.41
N ASP A 50 9.61 14.93 2.79
CA ASP A 50 8.34 15.48 3.27
C ASP A 50 7.72 14.54 4.31
N ILE A 51 7.43 15.09 5.50
CA ILE A 51 6.81 14.39 6.64
C ILE A 51 5.49 13.70 6.22
N ALA A 52 4.80 14.23 5.20
CA ALA A 52 3.60 13.63 4.62
C ALA A 52 3.83 12.23 3.98
N PHE A 53 5.08 11.82 3.75
CA PHE A 53 5.45 10.53 3.14
C PHE A 53 5.92 9.49 4.18
N SER A 54 5.79 9.76 5.48
CA SER A 54 6.08 8.77 6.53
C SER A 54 5.25 7.49 6.34
N GLY A 55 5.92 6.37 6.03
CA GLY A 55 5.28 5.08 5.75
C GLY A 55 4.79 4.89 4.31
N TYR A 56 5.14 5.80 3.40
CA TYR A 56 4.92 5.63 1.96
C TYR A 56 5.84 4.56 1.38
N GLU A 57 7.12 4.57 1.74
CA GLU A 57 8.12 3.58 1.37
C GLU A 57 8.25 2.56 2.51
N LYS A 58 8.11 1.27 2.19
CA LYS A 58 8.23 0.14 3.10
C LYS A 58 8.89 -1.03 2.37
N ASP A 59 9.57 -1.88 3.11
CA ASP A 59 10.18 -3.11 2.59
C ASP A 59 9.14 -4.20 2.29
N SER A 60 7.94 -4.07 2.86
CA SER A 60 6.75 -4.87 2.52
C SER A 60 5.48 -4.13 2.92
N TYR A 61 4.43 -4.30 2.13
CA TYR A 61 3.06 -3.86 2.42
C TYR A 61 2.17 -5.00 2.89
N LEU A 62 2.66 -6.25 2.89
CA LEU A 62 1.90 -7.39 3.39
C LEU A 62 1.63 -7.24 4.88
N LEU A 63 0.35 -7.26 5.22
CA LEU A 63 -0.12 -7.27 6.59
C LEU A 63 -0.27 -8.72 7.05
N ASP A 64 0.12 -8.99 8.30
CA ASP A 64 -0.21 -10.24 8.98
C ASP A 64 -1.70 -10.21 9.37
N ALA A 65 -2.54 -10.47 8.39
CA ALA A 65 -3.99 -10.56 8.54
C ALA A 65 -4.44 -11.98 8.21
N ARG A 66 -5.47 -12.46 8.91
CA ARG A 66 -6.06 -13.76 8.64
C ARG A 66 -7.49 -13.57 8.18
N VAL A 67 -7.92 -14.42 7.24
CA VAL A 67 -9.27 -14.39 6.70
C VAL A 67 -9.93 -15.77 6.90
N PRO A 68 -10.20 -16.17 8.17
CA PRO A 68 -10.88 -17.43 8.46
C PRO A 68 -12.22 -17.52 7.72
N ARG A 69 -12.46 -18.69 7.11
CA ARG A 69 -13.69 -19.00 6.40
C ARG A 69 -14.67 -19.71 7.34
N PHE A 70 -15.93 -19.32 7.27
CA PHE A 70 -17.02 -20.04 7.92
C PHE A 70 -17.46 -21.22 7.05
N GLY A 71 -18.06 -22.25 7.65
CA GLY A 71 -18.56 -23.42 6.92
C GLY A 71 -19.63 -23.10 5.85
N SER A 72 -20.21 -21.89 5.88
CA SER A 72 -21.12 -21.34 4.88
C SER A 72 -20.43 -20.79 3.61
N GLY A 73 -19.10 -20.66 3.61
CA GLY A 73 -18.33 -20.03 2.53
C GLY A 73 -18.12 -18.51 2.70
N GLU A 74 -18.63 -17.91 3.77
CA GLU A 74 -18.35 -16.52 4.16
C GLU A 74 -16.97 -16.42 4.83
N ALA A 75 -16.44 -15.20 5.01
CA ALA A 75 -15.18 -14.99 5.72
C ALA A 75 -15.20 -13.70 6.55
N LYS A 76 -14.35 -13.63 7.58
CA LYS A 76 -14.11 -12.41 8.35
C LYS A 76 -12.63 -12.12 8.38
N GLY A 77 -12.22 -10.91 7.98
CA GLY A 77 -10.86 -10.43 8.18
C GLY A 77 -10.61 -10.14 9.66
N VAL A 78 -9.50 -10.65 10.18
CA VAL A 78 -8.98 -10.38 11.54
C VAL A 78 -7.51 -10.01 11.49
#